data_AF-A0A1H9WLJ5-F1
#
_entry.id   AF-A0A1H9WLJ5-F1
#
_cell.length_a   1.000
_cell.length_b   1.000
_cell.length_c   1.000
_cell.angle_alpha   90.00
_cell.angle_beta   90.00
_cell.angle_gamma   90.00
#
_symmetry.space_group_name_H-M   'P 1'
#
loop_
_entity.id
_entity.type
_entity.pdbx_description
1 polymer ?
#
loop_
_entity_poly.entity_id
_entity_poly.type
_entity_poly.pdbx_seq_one_letter_code
_entity_poly.pdbx_strand_id
1 'polypeptide(L)'
;MNLVEALAENLAAGPASRAMRSPRIAGLPVARPPERGQRSFSRYAFTTIDGRGRLGDRSLVRLLNWPPGTSLKPTVLNDQVIVLSRSPGTATVTKLGHVRLPAAIRHRCQLRTGDGLLLTTSAARDLLVVCTTSALDEALVAFAREESS
;
A
#
# COMPACT_ATOMS: atom_id res chain seq x y z
N MET A 1 15.50 2.98 15.18
CA MET A 1 14.34 3.31 14.32
C MET A 1 13.65 2.03 13.95
N ASN A 2 12.45 1.79 14.48
CA ASN A 2 11.70 0.56 14.25
C ASN A 2 11.12 0.57 12.82
N LEU A 3 10.97 -0.60 12.19
CA LEU A 3 10.38 -0.72 10.86
C LEU A 3 8.94 -0.17 10.83
N VAL A 4 8.20 -0.24 11.95
CA VAL A 4 6.86 0.36 12.08
C VAL A 4 6.89 1.89 12.13
N GLU A 5 7.82 2.50 12.87
CA GLU A 5 8.00 3.96 12.91
C GLU A 5 8.46 4.47 11.55
N ALA A 6 9.38 3.76 10.91
CA ALA A 6 9.75 4.04 9.54
C ALA A 6 8.52 3.95 8.63
N LEU A 7 7.73 2.88 8.64
CA LEU A 7 6.53 2.80 7.81
C LEU A 7 5.54 3.95 8.08
N ALA A 8 5.31 4.31 9.34
CA ALA A 8 4.42 5.40 9.74
C ALA A 8 4.90 6.76 9.21
N GLU A 9 6.18 7.11 9.46
CA GLU A 9 6.77 8.35 8.95
C GLU A 9 6.75 8.42 7.41
N ASN A 10 6.86 7.29 6.71
CA ASN A 10 6.94 7.28 5.24
C ASN A 10 5.61 7.20 4.52
N LEU A 11 4.58 6.63 5.16
CA LEU A 11 3.22 6.74 4.65
C LEU A 11 2.68 8.17 4.82
N ALA A 12 3.16 8.88 5.85
CA ALA A 12 2.92 10.30 6.07
C ALA A 12 3.74 11.19 5.10
N ALA A 13 4.96 10.79 4.75
CA ALA A 13 5.76 11.42 3.70
C ALA A 13 5.18 11.11 2.31
N GLY A 14 4.08 11.79 1.96
CA GLY A 14 3.43 11.64 0.65
C GLY A 14 4.41 11.81 -0.52
N PRO A 15 4.13 11.23 -1.70
CA PRO A 15 4.99 11.40 -2.86
C PRO A 15 5.18 12.89 -3.17
N ALA A 16 6.45 13.30 -3.34
CA ALA A 16 6.80 14.61 -3.86
C ALA A 16 6.06 14.81 -5.18
N SER A 17 5.04 15.66 -5.13
CA SER A 17 4.11 15.88 -6.24
C SER A 17 4.86 16.58 -7.36
N ARG A 18 5.14 15.86 -8.46
CA ARG A 18 5.58 16.48 -9.71
C ARG A 18 4.39 17.28 -10.24
N ALA A 19 4.38 18.57 -9.93
CA ALA A 19 3.32 19.50 -10.27
C ALA A 19 3.09 19.52 -11.79
N MET A 20 2.03 18.85 -12.24
CA MET A 20 1.56 18.92 -13.62
C MET A 20 0.72 20.20 -13.73
N ARG A 21 1.30 21.26 -14.31
CA ARG A 21 0.62 22.53 -14.55
C ARG A 21 -0.46 22.31 -15.62
N SER A 22 -1.72 22.28 -15.19
CA SER A 22 -2.87 22.32 -16.12
C SER A 22 -3.24 23.79 -16.38
N PRO A 23 -3.53 24.19 -17.63
CA PRO A 23 -3.99 25.53 -17.93
C PRO A 23 -5.40 25.75 -17.33
N ARG A 24 -5.59 26.85 -16.61
CA ARG A 24 -6.88 27.20 -16.00
C ARG A 24 -7.77 27.86 -17.06
N ILE A 25 -8.87 27.21 -17.40
CA ILE A 25 -10.02 27.84 -18.04
C ILE A 25 -10.87 28.45 -16.91
N ALA A 26 -11.22 29.73 -17.01
CA ALA A 26 -12.00 30.42 -15.99
C ALA A 26 -13.42 29.82 -15.93
N GLY A 27 -13.71 29.10 -14.84
CA GLY A 27 -15.01 28.50 -14.56
C GLY A 27 -15.87 29.36 -13.63
N LEU A 28 -17.18 29.13 -13.69
CA LEU A 28 -18.24 29.74 -12.88
C LEU A 28 -17.95 29.73 -11.36
N PRO A 29 -18.53 30.67 -10.60
CA PRO A 29 -18.32 30.76 -9.15
C PRO A 29 -18.93 29.55 -8.45
N VAL A 30 -18.09 28.58 -8.10
CA VAL A 30 -18.44 27.42 -7.27
C VAL A 30 -18.11 27.75 -5.82
N ALA A 31 -19.04 27.47 -4.91
CA ALA A 31 -18.81 27.55 -3.46
C ALA A 31 -17.53 26.77 -3.10
N ARG A 32 -16.59 27.42 -2.39
CA ARG A 32 -15.35 26.75 -1.97
C ARG A 32 -15.74 25.58 -1.07
N PRO A 33 -15.43 24.32 -1.44
CA PRO A 33 -15.59 23.20 -0.53
C PRO A 33 -14.79 23.48 0.75
N PRO A 34 -15.21 22.95 1.92
CA PRO A 34 -14.40 23.02 3.13
C PRO A 34 -12.96 22.60 2.79
N GLU A 35 -11.98 23.30 3.35
CA GLU A 35 -10.57 23.02 3.09
C GLU A 35 -10.34 21.54 3.36
N ARG A 36 -10.17 20.77 2.27
CA ARG A 36 -9.87 19.35 2.39
C ARG A 36 -8.52 19.30 3.08
N GLY A 37 -8.52 18.82 4.33
CA GLY A 37 -7.31 18.58 5.10
C GLY A 37 -6.24 17.96 4.20
N GLN A 38 -4.98 18.38 4.44
CA GLN A 38 -3.79 18.05 3.66
C GLN A 38 -3.93 16.70 2.96
N ARG A 39 -4.17 16.70 1.64
CA ARG A 39 -4.39 15.45 0.91
C ARG A 39 -3.16 14.58 1.12
N SER A 40 -3.30 13.50 1.89
CA SER A 40 -2.29 12.46 1.92
C SER A 40 -2.19 11.92 0.50
N PHE A 41 -1.10 12.28 -0.19
CA PHE A 41 -0.87 11.85 -1.57
C PHE A 41 -0.54 10.36 -1.68
N SER A 42 -0.54 9.63 -0.55
CA SER A 42 -0.40 8.18 -0.50
C SER A 42 -1.52 7.54 -1.32
N ARG A 43 -1.11 6.70 -2.26
CA ARG A 43 -2.03 5.93 -3.10
C ARG A 43 -2.36 4.63 -2.41
N TYR A 44 -3.65 4.37 -2.28
CA TYR A 44 -4.18 3.15 -1.71
C TYR A 44 -4.95 2.37 -2.78
N ALA A 45 -4.93 1.05 -2.67
CA ALA A 45 -5.77 0.16 -3.45
C ALA A 45 -6.31 -0.93 -2.53
N PHE A 46 -7.54 -1.37 -2.74
CA PHE A 46 -8.07 -2.55 -2.08
C PHE A 46 -8.15 -3.69 -3.10
N THR A 47 -7.69 -4.87 -2.71
CA THR A 47 -7.63 -6.04 -3.60
C THR A 47 -7.91 -7.32 -2.84
N THR A 48 -8.16 -8.40 -3.56
CA THR A 48 -8.13 -9.76 -3.01
C THR A 48 -6.82 -10.48 -3.35
N ILE A 49 -6.55 -11.56 -2.63
CA ILE A 49 -5.49 -12.54 -2.93
C ILE A 49 -6.08 -13.84 -3.47
N ASP A 50 -5.46 -14.42 -4.51
CA ASP A 50 -5.90 -15.72 -5.04
C ASP A 50 -5.18 -16.93 -4.40
N GLY A 51 -5.63 -18.13 -4.74
CA GLY A 51 -5.08 -19.39 -4.22
C GLY A 51 -3.63 -19.67 -4.59
N ARG A 52 -3.04 -18.91 -5.51
CA ARG A 52 -1.61 -18.97 -5.85
C ARG A 52 -0.78 -17.86 -5.19
N GLY A 53 -1.44 -16.99 -4.41
CA GLY A 53 -0.82 -15.90 -3.67
C GLY A 53 -0.69 -14.62 -4.49
N ARG A 54 -1.34 -14.54 -5.64
CA ARG A 54 -1.32 -13.34 -6.48
C ARG A 54 -2.26 -12.29 -5.91
N LEU A 55 -1.76 -11.07 -5.80
CA LEU A 55 -2.58 -9.89 -5.49
C LEU A 55 -3.27 -9.44 -6.78
N GLY A 56 -4.58 -9.16 -6.69
CA GLY A 56 -5.38 -8.70 -7.83
C GLY A 56 -5.01 -7.32 -8.36
N ASP A 57 -4.46 -6.43 -7.51
CA ASP A 57 -3.99 -5.11 -7.93
C ASP A 57 -2.58 -5.16 -8.56
N ARG A 58 -2.41 -4.35 -9.60
CA ARG A 58 -1.12 -4.05 -10.24
C ARG A 58 -0.87 -2.55 -10.37
N SER A 59 -1.79 -1.70 -9.91
CA SER A 59 -1.69 -0.26 -10.08
C SER A 59 -0.54 0.32 -9.26
N LEU A 60 -0.34 -0.15 -8.03
CA LEU A 60 0.77 0.30 -7.18
C LEU A 60 2.12 -0.26 -7.64
N VAL A 61 2.14 -1.49 -8.18
CA VAL A 61 3.35 -2.07 -8.80
C VAL A 61 3.80 -1.25 -10.01
N ARG A 62 2.84 -0.80 -10.84
CA ARG A 62 3.10 0.11 -11.97
C ARG A 62 3.60 1.46 -11.48
N LEU A 63 3.03 1.99 -10.40
CA LEU A 63 3.48 3.26 -9.82
C LEU A 63 4.94 3.20 -9.35
N LEU A 64 5.33 2.07 -8.77
CA LEU A 64 6.70 1.78 -8.37
C LEU A 64 7.64 1.48 -9.55
N ASN A 65 7.13 1.40 -10.78
CA ASN A 65 7.88 0.99 -11.97
C ASN A 65 8.60 -0.36 -11.77
N TRP A 66 7.95 -1.32 -11.09
CA TRP A 66 8.47 -2.67 -10.91
C TRP A 66 8.22 -3.53 -12.16
N PRO A 67 9.25 -3.88 -12.95
CA PRO A 67 9.05 -4.68 -14.14
C PRO A 67 8.68 -6.12 -13.81
N PRO A 68 8.08 -6.86 -14.76
CA PRO A 68 7.89 -8.30 -14.61
C PRO A 68 9.20 -9.04 -14.31
N GLY A 69 9.16 -10.03 -13.43
CA GLY A 69 10.33 -10.77 -12.96
C GLY A 69 11.08 -10.12 -11.79
N THR A 70 10.70 -8.92 -11.36
CA THR A 70 11.31 -8.26 -10.19
C THR A 70 11.22 -9.16 -8.96
N SER A 71 12.37 -9.47 -8.36
CA SER A 71 12.46 -10.16 -7.07
C SER A 71 12.22 -9.17 -5.94
N LEU A 72 11.41 -9.60 -4.97
CA LEU A 72 10.96 -8.79 -3.85
C LEU A 72 11.28 -9.49 -2.54
N LYS A 73 11.79 -8.73 -1.58
CA LYS A 73 12.02 -9.20 -0.22
C LYS A 73 10.80 -8.90 0.64
N PRO A 74 10.05 -9.93 1.09
CA PRO A 74 8.98 -9.73 2.05
C PRO A 74 9.52 -9.59 3.47
N THR A 75 9.04 -8.60 4.19
CA THR A 75 9.21 -8.45 5.64
C THR A 75 7.83 -8.43 6.28
N VAL A 76 7.58 -9.37 7.20
CA VAL A 76 6.28 -9.49 7.88
C VAL A 76 6.37 -8.84 9.26
N LEU A 77 5.37 -8.02 9.56
CA LEU A 77 5.21 -7.30 10.82
C LEU A 77 3.93 -7.77 11.49
N ASN A 78 4.05 -8.17 12.76
CA ASN A 78 2.94 -8.64 13.61
C ASN A 78 2.04 -9.67 12.92
N ASP A 79 2.58 -10.46 11.99
CA ASP A 79 1.86 -11.42 11.15
C ASP A 79 0.65 -10.86 10.37
N GLN A 80 0.55 -9.53 10.25
CA GLN A 80 -0.62 -8.87 9.63
C GLN A 80 -0.27 -7.83 8.57
N VAL A 81 0.96 -7.34 8.54
CA VAL A 81 1.45 -6.38 7.55
C VAL A 81 2.67 -6.94 6.84
N ILE A 82 2.64 -6.92 5.51
CA ILE A 82 3.74 -7.41 4.67
C ILE A 82 4.33 -6.20 3.92
N VAL A 83 5.60 -5.94 4.14
CA VAL A 83 6.37 -4.93 3.43
C VAL A 83 7.21 -5.62 2.36
N LEU A 84 7.05 -5.20 1.12
CA LEU A 84 7.80 -5.68 -0.02
C LEU A 84 8.75 -4.58 -0.47
N SER A 85 10.04 -4.90 -0.53
CA SER A 85 11.06 -4.03 -1.12
C SER A 85 11.64 -4.67 -2.38
N ARG A 86 12.12 -3.84 -3.31
CA ARG A 86 12.90 -4.31 -4.45
C ARG A 86 14.29 -4.76 -4.00
N SER A 87 14.37 -6.02 -3.60
CA SER A 87 15.61 -6.66 -3.16
C SER A 87 15.48 -8.16 -3.39
N PRO A 88 16.59 -8.90 -3.60
CA PRO A 88 16.53 -10.35 -3.74
C PRO A 88 15.75 -11.00 -2.60
N GLY A 89 14.75 -11.79 -2.96
CA GLY A 89 13.82 -12.38 -2.01
C GLY A 89 12.86 -13.36 -2.68
N THR A 90 11.91 -13.83 -1.88
CA THR A 90 11.04 -14.95 -2.24
C THR A 90 9.78 -14.52 -2.98
N ALA A 91 9.34 -13.27 -2.82
CA ALA A 91 8.20 -12.73 -3.57
C ALA A 91 8.65 -12.24 -4.94
N THR A 92 7.73 -12.22 -5.91
CA THR A 92 8.06 -11.82 -7.29
C THR A 92 6.93 -11.05 -7.95
N VAL A 93 7.28 -10.17 -8.87
CA VAL A 93 6.35 -9.61 -9.84
C VAL A 93 6.20 -10.60 -11.00
N THR A 94 4.99 -11.10 -11.19
CA THR A 94 4.64 -12.04 -12.28
C THR A 94 4.82 -11.41 -13.66
N LYS A 95 4.83 -12.23 -14.72
CA LYS A 95 4.82 -11.77 -16.12
C LYS A 95 3.72 -10.75 -16.44
N LEU A 96 2.60 -10.81 -15.72
CA LEU A 96 1.44 -9.93 -15.90
C LEU A 96 1.48 -8.64 -15.04
N GLY A 97 2.56 -8.43 -14.28
CA GLY A 97 2.75 -7.25 -13.43
C GLY A 97 2.07 -7.32 -12.07
N HIS A 98 1.57 -8.49 -11.66
CA HIS A 98 1.00 -8.69 -10.31
C HIS A 98 2.06 -9.22 -9.36
N VAL A 99 1.98 -8.84 -8.08
CA VAL A 99 2.80 -9.45 -7.04
C VAL A 99 2.27 -10.85 -6.71
N ARG A 100 3.19 -11.79 -6.54
CA ARG A 100 2.90 -13.13 -6.01
C ARG A 100 3.61 -13.34 -4.67
N LEU A 101 2.82 -13.59 -3.64
CA LEU A 101 3.30 -13.93 -2.31
C LEU A 101 3.61 -15.43 -2.19
N PRO A 102 4.76 -15.80 -1.59
CA PRO A 102 5.09 -17.18 -1.29
C PRO A 102 4.13 -17.82 -0.28
N ALA A 103 4.01 -19.15 -0.34
CA ALA A 103 3.19 -19.91 0.60
C ALA A 103 3.56 -19.62 2.07
N ALA A 104 4.86 -19.56 2.40
CA ALA A 104 5.33 -19.27 3.75
C ALA A 104 4.79 -17.94 4.32
N ILE A 105 4.78 -16.88 3.49
CA ILE A 105 4.25 -15.58 3.90
C ILE A 105 2.74 -15.64 4.10
N ARG A 106 2.02 -16.32 3.20
CA ARG A 106 0.56 -16.49 3.33
C ARG A 106 0.19 -17.26 4.59
N HIS A 107 0.88 -18.36 4.88
CA HIS A 107 0.62 -19.14 6.09
C HIS A 107 0.93 -18.36 7.36
N ARG A 108 2.06 -17.64 7.37
CA ARG A 108 2.43 -16.78 8.48
C ARG A 108 1.36 -15.72 8.76
N CYS A 109 0.83 -15.09 7.71
CA CYS A 109 -0.23 -14.11 7.82
C CYS A 109 -1.66 -14.69 7.80
N GLN A 110 -1.80 -16.02 7.89
CA GLN A 110 -3.07 -16.75 7.84
C GLN A 110 -3.98 -16.41 6.64
N LEU A 111 -3.40 -15.97 5.53
CA LEU A 111 -4.11 -15.53 4.33
C LEU A 111 -4.78 -16.70 3.61
N ARG A 112 -6.05 -16.53 3.29
CA ARG A 112 -6.88 -17.44 2.51
C ARG A 112 -7.22 -16.84 1.15
N THR A 113 -7.65 -17.71 0.25
CA THR A 113 -8.11 -17.28 -1.08
C THR A 113 -9.35 -16.42 -0.92
N GLY A 114 -9.35 -15.24 -1.55
CA GLY A 114 -10.45 -14.29 -1.49
C GLY A 114 -10.30 -13.24 -0.38
N ASP A 115 -9.33 -13.37 0.52
CA ASP A 115 -9.11 -12.39 1.59
C ASP A 115 -8.84 -11.00 1.01
N GLY A 116 -9.49 -10.00 1.61
CA GLY A 116 -9.31 -8.60 1.29
C GLY A 116 -8.00 -8.06 1.87
N LEU A 117 -7.32 -7.23 1.10
CA LEU A 117 -6.04 -6.64 1.44
C LEU A 117 -6.03 -5.16 1.05
N LEU A 118 -5.62 -4.31 1.98
CA LEU A 118 -5.34 -2.91 1.71
C LEU A 118 -3.88 -2.77 1.30
N LEU A 119 -3.64 -2.18 0.14
CA LEU A 119 -2.32 -1.90 -0.37
C LEU A 119 -2.00 -0.42 -0.29
N THR A 120 -0.74 -0.10 -0.04
CA THR A 120 -0.20 1.24 -0.17
C THR A 120 1.27 1.19 -0.53
N THR A 121 1.86 2.33 -0.90
CA THR A 121 3.23 2.35 -1.40
C THR A 121 3.96 3.63 -1.03
N SER A 122 5.27 3.50 -0.80
CA SER A 122 6.20 4.63 -0.75
C SER A 122 7.10 4.58 -1.98
N ALA A 123 6.87 5.49 -2.93
CA ALA A 123 7.71 5.62 -4.12
C ALA A 123 9.14 6.06 -3.78
N ALA A 124 9.30 6.88 -2.72
CA ALA A 124 10.61 7.36 -2.28
C ALA A 124 11.52 6.23 -1.77
N ARG A 125 10.94 5.18 -1.18
CA ARG A 125 11.68 4.03 -0.62
C ARG A 125 11.57 2.75 -1.43
N ASP A 126 10.87 2.82 -2.56
CA ASP A 126 10.61 1.67 -3.43
C ASP A 126 9.97 0.50 -2.66
N LEU A 127 8.87 0.80 -1.93
CA LEU A 127 8.15 -0.14 -1.07
C LEU A 127 6.69 -0.31 -1.47
N LEU A 128 6.20 -1.54 -1.38
CA LEU A 128 4.78 -1.88 -1.38
C LEU A 128 4.41 -2.48 -0.02
N VAL A 129 3.39 -1.93 0.62
CA VAL A 129 2.86 -2.40 1.90
C VAL A 129 1.51 -3.07 1.65
N VAL A 130 1.33 -4.24 2.24
CA VAL A 130 0.11 -5.05 2.19
C VAL A 130 -0.39 -5.21 3.61
N CYS A 131 -1.57 -4.67 3.90
CA CYS A 131 -2.23 -4.81 5.19
C CYS A 131 -3.39 -5.81 5.06
N THR A 132 -3.45 -6.75 6.01
CA THR A 132 -4.63 -7.59 6.19
C THR A 132 -5.83 -6.78 6.66
N THR A 133 -7.04 -7.29 6.44
CA THR A 133 -8.25 -6.70 7.05
C THR A 133 -8.17 -6.73 8.58
N SER A 134 -7.56 -7.75 9.19
CA SER A 134 -7.36 -7.78 10.65
C SER A 134 -6.49 -6.62 11.15
N ALA A 135 -5.37 -6.31 10.47
CA ALA A 135 -4.58 -5.11 10.80
C ALA A 135 -5.39 -3.82 10.59
N LEU A 136 -6.24 -3.77 9.56
CA LEU A 136 -7.09 -2.61 9.32
C LEU A 136 -8.13 -2.43 10.43
N ASP A 137 -8.77 -3.52 10.86
CA ASP A 137 -9.75 -3.53 11.94
C ASP A 137 -9.11 -3.07 13.25
N GLU A 138 -7.92 -3.58 13.59
CA GLU A 138 -7.18 -3.16 14.78
C GLU A 138 -6.83 -1.66 14.74
N ALA A 139 -6.37 -1.15 13.59
CA ALA A 139 -6.07 0.27 13.43
C ALA A 139 -7.32 1.16 13.58
N LEU A 140 -8.46 0.73 13.02
CA LEU A 140 -9.73 1.45 13.15
C LEU A 140 -10.24 1.47 14.59
N VAL A 141 -10.12 0.35 15.32
CA VAL A 141 -10.47 0.28 16.74
C VAL A 141 -9.56 1.17 17.58
N ALA A 142 -8.26 1.20 17.30
CA ALA A 142 -7.32 2.08 17.99
C ALA A 142 -7.68 3.56 17.76
N PHE A 143 -7.90 3.96 16.50
CA PHE A 143 -8.28 5.32 16.14
C PHE A 143 -9.59 5.76 16.81
N ALA A 144 -10.61 4.90 16.83
CA ALA A 144 -11.90 5.21 17.47
C ALA A 144 -11.79 5.39 19.00
N ARG A 145 -10.83 4.72 19.64
CA ARG A 145 -10.56 4.87 21.08
C ARG A 145 -9.85 6.19 21.40
N GLU A 146 -8.96 6.64 20.52
CA GLU A 146 -8.25 7.92 20.68
C GLU A 146 -9.20 9.12 20.58
N GLU A 147 -10.18 9.08 19.68
CA GLU A 147 -11.20 10.13 19.55
C GLU A 147 -12.18 10.17 20.74
N SER A 148 -12.23 9.10 21.54
CA SER A 148 -13.08 8.98 22.73
C SER A 148 -12.39 9.43 24.02
N SER A 149 -11.13 9.88 23.96
CA SER A 149 -10.31 10.29 25.11
C SER A 149 -9.95 11.78 25.07
#